data_AF-A0A1Q3L3H7-F1
#
_entry.id   AF-A0A1Q3L3H7-F1
#
_cell.length_a   1.000
_cell.length_b   1.000
_cell.length_c   1.000
_cell.angle_alpha   90.00
_cell.angle_beta   90.00
_cell.angle_gamma   90.00
#
_symmetry.space_group_name_H-M   'P 1'
#
loop_
_entity.id
_entity.type
_entity.pdbx_description
1 polymer ?
#
loop_
_entity_poly.entity_id
_entity_poly.type
_entity_poly.pdbx_seq_one_letter_code
_entity_poly.pdbx_strand_id
1 'polypeptide(L)'
;MHTIQLAAKQWLILDAAVRPRFLITEGPMVRRDTGETHTAWRIDWWAVEKNDRHTVAVVGGLLAAQEWCRDAIATDAEARARVAASVDITRQAEGHGGS
;
A
#
# COMPACT_ATOMS: atom_id res chain seq x y z
N MET A 1 -3.24 -3.09 -11.00
CA MET A 1 -3.80 -2.24 -9.93
C MET A 1 -5.18 -1.78 -10.40
N HIS A 2 -6.18 -1.90 -9.54
CA HIS A 2 -7.51 -1.37 -9.82
C HIS A 2 -7.86 -0.30 -8.77
N THR A 3 -8.69 0.66 -9.18
CA THR A 3 -9.11 1.78 -8.33
C THR A 3 -10.63 1.84 -8.36
N ILE A 4 -11.24 1.82 -7.18
CA ILE A 4 -12.69 1.94 -7.03
C ILE A 4 -12.97 3.20 -6.23
N GLN A 5 -13.82 4.09 -6.77
CA GLN A 5 -14.28 5.25 -6.01
C GLN A 5 -15.41 4.83 -5.08
N LEU A 6 -15.23 4.99 -3.76
CA LEU A 6 -16.23 4.65 -2.75
C LEU A 6 -17.11 5.85 -2.40
N ALA A 7 -16.54 7.06 -2.42
CA ALA A 7 -17.22 8.32 -2.19
C ALA A 7 -16.52 9.45 -2.95
N ALA A 8 -17.10 10.65 -2.93
CA ALA A 8 -16.57 11.82 -3.66
C ALA A 8 -15.09 12.12 -3.38
N LYS A 9 -14.61 11.78 -2.18
CA LYS A 9 -13.26 12.05 -1.68
C LYS A 9 -12.54 10.79 -1.15
N GLN A 10 -12.98 9.60 -1.58
CA GLN A 10 -12.47 8.34 -1.07
C GLN A 10 -12.34 7.28 -2.18
N TRP A 11 -11.17 6.67 -2.29
CA TRP A 11 -10.85 5.64 -3.28
C TRP A 11 -10.21 4.43 -2.62
N LEU A 12 -10.68 3.24 -2.98
CA LEU A 12 -10.09 1.97 -2.61
C LEU A 12 -9.13 1.51 -3.71
N ILE A 13 -7.91 1.17 -3.31
CA ILE A 13 -6.89 0.62 -4.20
C ILE A 13 -6.78 -0.88 -4.01
N LEU A 14 -6.89 -1.60 -5.12
CA LEU A 14 -6.76 -3.05 -5.20
C LEU A 14 -5.50 -3.43 -5.98
N ASP A 15 -4.87 -4.52 -5.58
CA ASP A 15 -3.79 -5.14 -6.37
C ASP A 15 -4.34 -5.83 -7.63
N ALA A 16 -3.45 -6.46 -8.41
CA ALA A 16 -3.84 -7.18 -9.63
C ALA A 16 -4.71 -8.43 -9.36
N ALA A 17 -4.69 -8.97 -8.14
CA ALA A 17 -5.53 -10.07 -7.69
C ALA A 17 -6.83 -9.57 -7.03
N VAL A 18 -7.19 -8.30 -7.22
CA VAL A 18 -8.41 -7.67 -6.68
C VAL A 18 -8.42 -7.65 -5.13
N ARG A 19 -7.26 -7.76 -4.49
CA ARG A 19 -7.16 -7.68 -3.02
C ARG A 19 -7.02 -6.21 -2.60
N PRO A 20 -7.78 -5.76 -1.58
CA PRO A 20 -7.68 -4.39 -1.08
C PRO A 20 -6.35 -4.14 -0.38
N ARG A 21 -5.70 -3.05 -0.73
CA ARG A 21 -4.37 -2.68 -0.21
C ARG A 21 -4.39 -1.35 0.54
N PHE A 22 -4.97 -0.32 -0.09
CA PHE A 22 -4.94 1.03 0.45
C PHE A 22 -6.28 1.73 0.35
N LEU A 23 -6.50 2.67 1.26
CA LEU A 23 -7.54 3.66 1.15
C LEU A 23 -6.92 5.05 0.93
N ILE A 24 -7.31 5.69 -0.16
CA ILE A 24 -6.98 7.10 -0.41
C ILE A 24 -8.16 7.94 0.07
N THR A 25 -7.91 8.89 0.96
CA THR A 25 -8.93 9.80 1.50
C THR A 25 -8.41 11.25 1.47
N GLU A 26 -9.20 12.15 0.91
CA GLU A 26 -8.93 13.59 1.01
C GLU A 26 -9.56 14.17 2.29
N GLY A 27 -8.79 14.93 3.05
CA GLY A 27 -9.30 15.56 4.26
C GLY A 27 -8.40 16.68 4.80
N PRO A 28 -8.85 17.36 5.86
CA PRO A 28 -8.06 18.39 6.52
C PRO A 28 -6.86 17.76 7.23
N MET A 29 -5.70 18.40 7.07
CA MET A 29 -4.48 18.11 7.81
C MET A 29 -3.96 19.39 8.44
N VAL A 30 -3.69 19.33 9.74
CA VAL A 30 -3.10 20.44 10.49
C VAL A 30 -1.58 20.28 10.48
N ARG A 31 -0.89 21.29 9.97
CA ARG A 31 0.56 21.43 10.11
C ARG A 31 0.88 21.78 11.56
N ARG A 32 1.57 20.89 12.28
CA ARG A 32 1.86 21.09 13.71
C ARG A 32 2.78 22.28 13.97
N ASP A 33 3.65 22.60 13.02
CA ASP A 33 4.63 23.68 13.06
C ASP A 33 3.98 25.07 12.90
N THR A 34 3.00 25.20 12.00
CA THR A 34 2.38 26.50 11.69
C THR A 34 0.96 26.65 12.22
N GLY A 35 0.32 25.55 12.63
CA GLY A 35 -1.11 25.52 12.97
C GLY A 35 -2.05 25.61 11.77
N GLU A 36 -1.51 25.75 10.55
CA GLU A 36 -2.32 25.89 9.34
C GLU A 36 -3.03 24.58 8.98
N THR A 37 -4.32 24.70 8.66
CA THR A 37 -5.11 23.60 8.12
C THR A 37 -5.09 23.67 6.60
N HIS A 38 -4.63 22.60 5.96
CA HIS A 38 -4.70 22.44 4.51
C HIS A 38 -5.39 21.13 4.15
N THR A 39 -5.84 21.02 2.91
CA THR A 39 -6.39 19.77 2.40
C THR A 39 -5.25 18.90 1.88
N ALA A 40 -5.23 17.64 2.26
CA ALA A 40 -4.23 16.68 1.79
C ALA A 40 -4.86 15.33 1.47
N TRP A 41 -4.15 14.55 0.66
CA TRP A 41 -4.53 13.20 0.29
C TRP A 41 -3.77 12.22 1.17
N ARG A 42 -4.49 11.51 2.03
CA ARG A 42 -3.95 10.51 2.95
C ARG A 42 -4.09 9.12 2.35
N ILE A 43 -3.05 8.31 2.51
CA ILE A 43 -3.01 6.92 2.11
C ILE A 43 -2.96 6.10 3.38
N ASP A 44 -4.02 5.33 3.64
CA ASP A 44 -4.09 4.43 4.79
C ASP A 44 -3.84 2.99 4.34
N TRP A 45 -3.02 2.26 5.08
CA TRP A 45 -2.85 0.82 4.92
C TRP A 45 -4.11 0.09 5.39
N TRP A 46 -4.52 -0.92 4.62
CA TRP A 46 -5.53 -1.91 5.00
C TRP A 46 -6.89 -1.32 5.34
N ALA A 47 -7.55 -0.79 4.31
CA ALA A 47 -8.85 -0.12 4.39
C ALA A 47 -9.96 -0.90 5.13
N VAL A 48 -9.92 -2.24 5.07
CA VAL A 48 -11.02 -3.13 5.49
C VAL A 48 -10.99 -3.43 6.98
N GLU A 49 -9.81 -3.48 7.60
CA GLU A 49 -9.66 -3.76 9.02
C GLU A 49 -9.52 -2.45 9.79
N LYS A 50 -10.63 -1.97 10.35
CA LYS A 50 -10.71 -0.66 11.01
C LYS A 50 -9.68 -0.50 12.16
N ASN A 51 -9.32 -1.58 12.83
CA ASN A 51 -8.41 -1.55 13.98
C ASN A 51 -6.93 -1.44 13.60
N ASP A 52 -6.56 -1.89 12.39
CA ASP A 52 -5.17 -1.88 11.90
C ASP A 52 -4.91 -0.76 10.88
N ARG A 53 -5.91 0.09 10.65
CA ARG A 53 -5.81 1.22 9.74
C ARG A 53 -4.82 2.25 10.29
N HIS A 54 -3.77 2.51 9.54
CA HIS A 54 -2.82 3.57 9.82
C HIS A 54 -2.37 4.28 8.54
N THR A 55 -2.09 5.58 8.65
CA THR A 55 -1.62 6.38 7.52
C THR A 55 -0.16 6.06 7.22
N VAL A 56 0.10 5.66 5.97
CA VAL A 56 1.44 5.31 5.47
C VAL A 56 2.06 6.44 4.65
N ALA A 57 1.25 7.33 4.08
CA ALA A 57 1.73 8.49 3.36
C ALA A 57 0.68 9.61 3.31
N VAL A 58 1.17 10.83 3.14
CA VAL A 58 0.37 12.02 2.85
C VAL A 58 0.99 12.73 1.65
N VAL A 59 0.19 13.03 0.64
CA VAL A 59 0.67 13.59 -0.63
C VAL A 59 -0.22 14.74 -1.13
N GLY A 60 0.37 15.57 -1.99
CA GLY A 60 -0.32 16.66 -2.65
C GLY A 60 -1.02 16.20 -3.92
N GLY A 61 -2.26 15.71 -3.80
CA GLY A 61 -3.14 15.41 -4.92
C GLY A 61 -3.42 13.92 -5.15
N LEU A 62 -4.54 13.64 -5.83
CA LEU A 62 -5.00 12.28 -6.10
C LEU A 62 -4.03 11.50 -7.00
N LEU A 63 -3.47 12.14 -8.04
CA LEU A 63 -2.54 11.47 -8.96
C LEU A 63 -1.30 10.97 -8.21
N ALA A 64 -0.68 11.82 -7.40
CA ALA A 64 0.46 11.45 -6.57
C ALA A 64 0.11 10.30 -5.60
N ALA A 65 -1.11 10.27 -5.08
CA ALA A 65 -1.55 9.20 -4.19
C ALA A 65 -1.69 7.85 -4.93
N GLN A 66 -2.22 7.89 -6.15
CA GLN A 66 -2.35 6.71 -7.00
C GLN A 66 -0.99 6.17 -7.47
N GLU A 67 -0.05 7.06 -7.80
CA GLU A 67 1.34 6.70 -8.14
C GLU A 67 2.04 6.06 -6.95
N TRP A 68 1.97 6.68 -5.78
CA TRP A 68 2.53 6.11 -4.56
C TRP A 68 2.00 4.70 -4.28
N CYS A 69 0.68 4.50 -4.41
CA CYS A 69 0.08 3.18 -4.19
C CYS A 69 0.58 2.13 -5.19
N ARG A 70 0.78 2.53 -6.45
CA ARG A 70 1.28 1.65 -7.51
C ARG A 70 2.69 1.17 -7.20
N ASP A 71 3.56 2.09 -6.82
CA ASP A 71 4.97 1.81 -6.51
C ASP A 71 5.10 0.94 -5.25
N ALA A 72 4.27 1.21 -4.24
CA ALA A 72 4.21 0.40 -3.03
C ALA A 72 3.78 -1.06 -3.31
N ILE A 73 2.81 -1.28 -4.22
CA ILE A 73 2.38 -2.62 -4.64
C ILE A 73 3.50 -3.34 -5.39
N ALA A 74 4.18 -2.65 -6.31
CA ALA A 74 5.28 -3.23 -7.07
C ALA A 74 6.42 -3.66 -6.12
N THR A 75 6.77 -2.81 -5.17
CA THR A 75 7.83 -3.09 -4.17
C THR A 75 7.49 -4.29 -3.30
N ASP A 76 6.25 -4.41 -2.79
CA ASP A 76 5.81 -5.58 -2.01
C ASP A 76 5.84 -6.87 -2.85
N ALA A 77 5.45 -6.80 -4.12
CA ALA A 77 5.51 -7.95 -5.02
C ALA A 77 6.94 -8.43 -5.25
N GLU A 78 7.88 -7.50 -5.49
CA GLU A 78 9.30 -7.81 -5.63
C GLU A 78 9.89 -8.41 -4.35
N ALA A 79 9.58 -7.83 -3.19
CA ALA A 79 10.06 -8.35 -1.90
C ALA A 79 9.59 -9.80 -1.66
N ARG A 80 8.32 -10.09 -1.94
CA ARG A 80 7.76 -11.45 -1.83
C ARG A 80 8.42 -12.43 -2.80
N ALA A 81 8.67 -12.01 -4.04
CA ALA A 81 9.35 -12.85 -5.04
C ALA A 81 10.77 -13.20 -4.60
N ARG A 82 11.52 -12.25 -4.03
CA ARG A 82 12.87 -12.50 -3.49
C ARG A 82 12.85 -13.50 -2.33
N VAL A 83 11.90 -13.36 -1.41
CA VAL A 83 11.75 -14.30 -0.28
C VAL A 83 11.40 -15.69 -0.79
N ALA A 84 10.45 -15.83 -1.72
CA ALA A 84 10.08 -17.11 -2.29
C ALA A 84 11.27 -17.80 -2.99
N ALA A 85 12.01 -17.07 -3.81
CA ALA A 85 13.22 -17.59 -4.47
C ALA A 85 14.28 -18.04 -3.46
N SER A 86 14.46 -17.32 -2.34
CA SER A 86 15.39 -17.72 -1.28
C SER A 86 14.95 -19.01 -0.57
N VAL A 87 13.65 -19.22 -0.37
CA VAL A 87 13.11 -20.45 0.25
C VAL A 87 13.31 -21.64 -0.69
N ASP A 88 13.09 -21.45 -2.00
CA ASP A 88 13.30 -22.51 -3.00
C ASP A 88 14.76 -22.98 -3.08
N ILE A 89 15.73 -22.05 -3.01
CA ILE A 89 17.16 -22.38 -2.98
C ILE A 89 17.50 -23.24 -1.76
N THR A 90 17.03 -22.86 -0.56
CA THR A 90 17.27 -23.63 0.67
C THR A 90 16.69 -25.04 0.58
N ARG A 91 15.46 -25.18 0.06
CA ARG A 91 14.80 -26.48 -0.10
C ARG A 91 15.53 -27.40 -1.08
N GLN A 92 16.10 -26.85 -2.15
CA GLN A 92 16.89 -27.64 -3.12
C GLN A 92 18.21 -28.14 -2.53
N ALA A 93 18.83 -27.37 -1.64
CA ALA A 93 20.07 -27.76 -0.95
C ALA A 93 19.85 -28.89 0.05
N GLU A 94 18.72 -28.91 0.78
CA GLU A 94 18.39 -29.98 1.73
C GLU A 94 18.00 -31.30 1.05
N GLY A 95 17.38 -31.24 -0.14
CA GLY A 95 16.96 -32.42 -0.90
C GLY A 95 18.10 -33.22 -1.56
N HIS A 96 19.32 -32.67 -1.62
CA HIS A 96 20.50 -33.35 -2.20
C HIS A 96 21.44 -33.97 -1.15
N GLY A 97 21.09 -33.90 0.15
CA GLY A 97 21.91 -34.42 1.26
C GLY A 97 21.59 -35.84 1.72
N GLY A 98 20.62 -36.53 1.09
CA GLY A 98 20.23 -37.91 1.43
C GLY A 98 20.43 -38.85 0.25
N SER A 99 21.64 -39.39 0.10
CA SER A 99 21.92 -40.61 -0.66
C SER A 99 22.17 -41.76 0.31
#